data_AF-A0A1S7J0H8-F1
#
_entry.id   AF-A0A1S7J0H8-F1
#
_cell.length_a   1.000
_cell.length_b   1.000
_cell.length_c   1.000
_cell.angle_alpha   90.00
_cell.angle_beta   90.00
_cell.angle_gamma   90.00
#
_symmetry.space_group_name_H-M   'P 1'
#
loop_
_entity.id
_entity.type
_entity.pdbx_description
1 polymer ?
#
loop_
_entity_poly.entity_id
_entity_poly.type
_entity_poly.pdbx_seq_one_letter_code
_entity_poly.pdbx_strand_id
1 'polypeptide(L)'
;SLQNALKEIEKQYKEKKPNIKLSFNFGASGALQQQIEQGAPADLFFSAAEDKFQTLVKKGFINEKEGKNLLGNELVLVVPKDSSLTKIQDLKDEKIKKIALGTPESVPAGKYAKASLTHENLWNDIQNKIVFTKDVRQVLTYVETGNVDAGIVYKTDALISDKVKIGET
;
A
#
# COMPACT_ATOMS: atom_id res chain seq x y z
N SER A 1 2.80 4.54 -2.63
CA SER A 1 2.80 3.63 -3.79
C SER A 1 3.78 4.12 -4.83
N LEU A 2 4.28 3.23 -5.69
CA LEU A 2 5.17 3.59 -6.80
C LEU A 2 4.44 4.04 -8.07
N GLN A 3 3.11 3.94 -8.11
CA GLN A 3 2.35 4.19 -9.33
C GLN A 3 2.58 5.58 -9.95
N ASN A 4 2.63 6.65 -9.14
CA ASN A 4 2.87 8.00 -9.67
C ASN A 4 4.33 8.18 -10.07
N ALA A 5 5.27 7.74 -9.23
CA ALA A 5 6.70 7.82 -9.50
C ALA A 5 7.09 7.08 -10.78
N LEU A 6 6.56 5.88 -11.01
CA LEU A 6 6.84 5.10 -12.22
C LEU A 6 6.22 5.72 -13.47
N LYS A 7 5.05 6.35 -13.38
CA LYS A 7 4.46 7.12 -14.49
C LYS A 7 5.26 8.38 -14.82
N GLU A 8 5.87 9.00 -13.83
CA GLU A 8 6.79 10.14 -14.06
C GLU A 8 8.09 9.67 -14.72
N ILE A 9 8.67 8.56 -14.22
CA ILE A 9 9.85 7.92 -14.81
C ILE A 9 9.56 7.52 -16.26
N GLU A 10 8.37 7.00 -16.58
CA GLU A 10 8.01 6.64 -17.96
C GLU A 10 8.18 7.80 -18.93
N LYS A 11 7.72 9.00 -18.55
CA LYS A 11 7.85 10.21 -19.38
C LYS A 11 9.32 10.50 -19.67
N GLN A 12 10.15 10.52 -18.63
CA GLN A 12 11.59 10.80 -18.76
C GLN A 12 12.35 9.68 -19.48
N TYR A 13 11.95 8.41 -19.27
CA TYR A 13 12.61 7.26 -19.88
C TYR A 13 12.32 7.20 -21.38
N LYS A 14 11.09 7.53 -21.80
CA LYS A 14 10.71 7.62 -23.22
C LYS A 14 11.55 8.64 -23.99
N GLU A 15 11.89 9.78 -23.38
CA GLU A 15 12.78 10.78 -24.00
C GLU A 15 14.19 10.23 -24.22
N LYS A 16 14.71 9.42 -23.28
CA LYS A 16 16.06 8.85 -23.36
C LYS A 16 16.13 7.59 -24.22
N LYS A 17 15.04 6.82 -24.29
CA LYS A 17 14.96 5.50 -24.95
C LYS A 17 13.64 5.38 -25.72
N PRO A 18 13.47 6.11 -26.83
CA PRO A 18 12.18 6.19 -27.54
C PRO A 18 11.69 4.87 -28.13
N ASN A 19 12.61 3.91 -28.35
CA ASN A 19 12.30 2.60 -28.89
C ASN A 19 11.86 1.57 -27.83
N ILE A 20 11.92 1.93 -26.54
CA ILE A 20 11.49 1.06 -25.44
C ILE A 20 10.12 1.52 -24.96
N LYS A 21 9.14 0.62 -25.00
CA LYS A 21 7.79 0.85 -24.46
C LYS A 21 7.69 0.22 -23.07
N LEU A 22 7.41 1.03 -22.06
CA LEU A 22 7.10 0.52 -20.72
C LEU A 22 5.62 0.14 -20.65
N SER A 23 5.33 -0.97 -19.99
CA SER A 23 3.96 -1.42 -19.69
C SER A 23 3.89 -1.71 -18.20
N PHE A 24 2.90 -1.14 -17.51
CA PHE A 24 2.78 -1.25 -16.06
C PHE A 24 1.54 -2.04 -15.66
N ASN A 25 1.74 -2.94 -14.69
CA ASN A 25 0.68 -3.59 -13.96
C ASN A 25 0.80 -3.21 -12.48
N PHE A 26 -0.12 -2.38 -12.00
CA PHE A 26 -0.13 -1.90 -10.62
C PHE A 26 -1.11 -2.70 -9.77
N GLY A 27 -0.68 -3.08 -8.58
CA GLY A 27 -1.49 -3.78 -7.61
C GLY A 27 -0.73 -3.99 -6.31
N ALA A 28 -1.38 -4.67 -5.36
CA ALA A 28 -0.70 -5.12 -4.16
C ALA A 28 0.40 -6.13 -4.48
N SER A 29 1.53 -6.05 -3.77
CA SER A 29 2.69 -6.88 -4.08
C SER A 29 2.42 -8.38 -3.98
N GLY A 30 1.54 -8.83 -3.07
CA GLY A 30 1.11 -10.22 -3.00
C GLY A 30 0.27 -10.65 -4.21
N ALA A 31 -0.62 -9.78 -4.70
CA ALA A 31 -1.41 -10.07 -5.90
C ALA A 31 -0.52 -10.15 -7.15
N LEU A 32 0.42 -9.21 -7.29
CA LEU A 32 1.40 -9.22 -8.40
C LEU A 32 2.33 -10.44 -8.32
N GLN A 33 2.78 -10.79 -7.11
CA GLN A 33 3.55 -12.01 -6.86
C GLN A 33 2.78 -13.26 -7.29
N GLN A 34 1.49 -13.37 -6.97
CA GLN A 34 0.66 -14.50 -7.40
C GLN A 34 0.49 -14.54 -8.92
N GLN A 35 0.32 -13.38 -9.58
CA GLN A 35 0.24 -13.32 -11.04
C GLN A 35 1.52 -13.83 -11.71
N ILE A 36 2.70 -13.45 -11.19
CA ILE A 36 3.99 -13.95 -11.69
C ILE A 36 4.08 -15.48 -11.51
N GLU A 37 3.68 -16.00 -10.35
CA GLU A 37 3.65 -17.46 -10.12
C GLU A 37 2.71 -18.21 -11.07
N GLN A 38 1.63 -17.53 -11.52
CA GLN A 38 0.67 -18.07 -12.48
C GLN A 38 1.11 -17.88 -13.95
N GLY A 39 2.33 -17.36 -14.18
CA GLY A 39 2.90 -17.21 -15.51
C GLY A 39 2.68 -15.86 -16.18
N ALA A 40 2.24 -14.83 -15.44
CA ALA A 40 2.20 -13.48 -15.98
C ALA A 40 3.62 -13.01 -16.36
N PRO A 41 3.85 -12.56 -17.60
CA PRO A 41 5.16 -12.09 -18.02
C PRO A 41 5.49 -10.75 -17.34
N ALA A 42 6.64 -10.66 -16.69
CA ALA A 42 7.14 -9.44 -16.07
C ALA A 42 8.67 -9.37 -16.16
N ASP A 43 9.19 -8.28 -16.71
CA ASP A 43 10.64 -8.04 -16.76
C ASP A 43 11.19 -7.47 -15.45
N LEU A 44 10.35 -6.73 -14.71
CA LEU A 44 10.70 -6.10 -13.44
C LEU A 44 9.56 -6.28 -12.43
N PHE A 45 9.93 -6.61 -11.19
CA PHE A 45 9.00 -6.70 -10.08
C PHE A 45 9.42 -5.76 -8.94
N PHE A 46 8.57 -4.78 -8.65
CA PHE A 46 8.73 -3.88 -7.51
C PHE A 46 7.79 -4.32 -6.37
N SER A 47 8.37 -4.90 -5.32
CA SER A 47 7.62 -5.29 -4.13
C SER A 47 7.70 -4.23 -3.02
N ALA A 48 6.60 -4.02 -2.31
CA ALA A 48 6.56 -3.24 -1.08
C ALA A 48 6.82 -4.09 0.19
N ALA A 49 6.97 -5.40 0.05
CA ALA A 49 7.42 -6.28 1.14
C ALA A 49 8.46 -7.30 0.68
N GLU A 50 9.45 -7.51 1.54
CA GLU A 50 10.54 -8.44 1.29
C GLU A 50 10.06 -9.89 1.17
N ASP A 51 9.08 -10.32 1.97
CA ASP A 51 8.56 -11.69 1.95
C ASP A 51 7.98 -12.10 0.58
N LYS A 52 7.29 -11.17 -0.11
CA LYS A 52 6.73 -11.42 -1.45
C LYS A 52 7.84 -11.55 -2.51
N PHE A 53 8.86 -10.71 -2.43
CA PHE A 53 10.03 -10.81 -3.30
C PHE A 53 10.79 -12.12 -3.06
N GLN A 54 11.07 -12.44 -1.80
CA GLN A 54 11.77 -13.66 -1.40
C GLN A 54 11.01 -14.94 -1.80
N THR A 55 9.68 -14.90 -1.84
CA THR A 55 8.87 -16.02 -2.35
C THR A 55 9.18 -16.31 -3.82
N LEU A 56 9.27 -15.27 -4.66
CA LEU A 56 9.61 -15.42 -6.07
C LEU A 56 11.05 -15.88 -6.28
N VAL A 57 11.99 -15.41 -5.45
CA VAL A 57 13.38 -15.87 -5.45
C VAL A 57 13.46 -17.37 -5.13
N LYS A 58 12.83 -17.80 -4.02
CA LYS A 58 12.83 -19.21 -3.60
C LYS A 58 12.21 -20.15 -4.63
N LYS A 59 11.23 -19.67 -5.40
CA LYS A 59 10.59 -20.43 -6.47
C LYS A 59 11.31 -20.34 -7.82
N GLY A 60 12.43 -19.63 -7.90
CA GLY A 60 13.26 -19.53 -9.09
C GLY A 60 12.72 -18.57 -10.16
N PHE A 61 11.71 -17.75 -9.85
CA PHE A 61 11.21 -16.72 -10.78
C PHE A 61 12.14 -15.50 -10.84
N ILE A 62 12.93 -15.26 -9.79
CA ILE A 62 13.87 -14.15 -9.71
C ILE A 62 15.23 -14.69 -9.25
N ASN A 63 16.30 -14.28 -9.92
CA ASN A 63 17.65 -14.54 -9.44
C ASN A 63 17.97 -13.59 -8.27
N GLU A 64 18.33 -14.14 -7.10
CA GLU A 64 18.61 -13.35 -5.90
C GLU A 64 19.64 -12.23 -6.14
N LYS A 65 20.64 -12.48 -6.99
CA LYS A 65 21.69 -11.51 -7.32
C LYS A 65 21.17 -10.28 -8.07
N GLU A 66 19.99 -10.37 -8.66
CA GLU A 66 19.32 -9.27 -9.36
C GLU A 66 18.41 -8.46 -8.43
N GLY A 67 18.18 -8.95 -7.20
CA GLY A 67 17.41 -8.27 -6.18
C GLY A 67 18.16 -7.10 -5.54
N LYS A 68 17.45 -5.99 -5.34
CA LYS A 68 18.00 -4.81 -4.64
C LYS A 68 16.93 -4.11 -3.80
N ASN A 69 17.28 -3.81 -2.55
CA ASN A 69 16.52 -2.88 -1.72
C ASN A 69 16.72 -1.47 -2.29
N LEU A 70 15.68 -0.95 -2.95
CA LEU A 70 15.75 0.30 -3.68
C LEU A 70 15.15 1.47 -2.90
N LEU A 71 14.06 1.23 -2.16
CA LEU A 71 13.20 2.28 -1.60
C LEU A 71 12.69 1.89 -0.20
N GLY A 72 12.40 2.90 0.62
CA GLY A 72 11.75 2.77 1.93
C GLY A 72 10.47 3.60 1.99
N ASN A 73 9.63 3.35 3.00
CA ASN A 73 8.39 4.09 3.22
C ASN A 73 7.94 4.01 4.67
N GLU A 74 7.05 4.92 5.06
CA GLU A 74 6.44 5.00 6.39
C GLU A 74 4.94 4.70 6.27
N LEU A 75 4.38 3.97 7.24
CA LEU A 75 2.93 3.90 7.40
C LEU A 75 2.43 5.16 8.09
N VAL A 76 1.23 5.60 7.73
CA VAL A 76 0.57 6.74 8.36
C VAL A 76 -0.93 6.51 8.46
N LEU A 77 -1.52 7.06 9.51
CA LEU A 77 -2.97 7.22 9.61
C LEU A 77 -3.43 8.34 8.67
N VAL A 78 -4.47 8.07 7.88
CA VAL A 78 -5.13 9.06 7.02
C VAL A 78 -6.60 9.15 7.36
N VAL A 79 -7.13 10.37 7.34
CA VAL A 79 -8.54 10.68 7.63
C VAL A 79 -9.05 11.74 6.66
N PRO A 80 -10.38 11.90 6.51
CA PRO A 80 -10.95 13.03 5.77
C PRO A 80 -10.40 14.36 6.29
N LYS A 81 -10.19 15.34 5.40
CA LYS A 81 -9.56 16.63 5.72
C LYS A 81 -10.20 17.34 6.92
N ASP A 82 -11.52 17.28 7.03
CA ASP A 82 -12.30 17.97 8.06
C ASP A 82 -12.51 17.11 9.33
N SER A 83 -11.94 15.90 9.39
CA SER A 83 -12.01 15.03 10.57
C SER A 83 -11.30 15.67 11.76
N SER A 84 -11.76 15.45 12.98
CA SER A 84 -11.01 15.82 14.20
C SER A 84 -10.03 14.74 14.65
N LEU A 85 -10.12 13.53 14.07
CA LEU A 85 -9.27 12.40 14.42
C LEU A 85 -7.81 12.68 14.04
N THR A 86 -6.91 12.45 14.97
CA THR A 86 -5.47 12.64 14.73
C THR A 86 -4.62 11.50 15.29
N LYS A 87 -5.06 10.83 16.36
CA LYS A 87 -4.28 9.78 16.99
C LYS A 87 -4.76 8.40 16.58
N ILE A 88 -3.86 7.43 16.56
CA ILE A 88 -4.22 6.04 16.27
C ILE A 88 -5.11 5.44 17.37
N GLN A 89 -4.96 5.93 18.61
CA GLN A 89 -5.77 5.52 19.75
C GLN A 89 -7.24 5.95 19.63
N ASP A 90 -7.53 7.01 18.88
CA ASP A 90 -8.89 7.52 18.67
C ASP A 90 -9.75 6.53 17.83
N LEU A 91 -9.14 5.57 17.15
CA LEU A 91 -9.84 4.55 16.35
C LEU A 91 -10.80 3.66 17.19
N LYS A 92 -10.58 3.61 18.51
CA LYS A 92 -11.44 2.91 19.46
C LYS A 92 -12.78 3.61 19.66
N ASP A 93 -12.84 4.94 19.49
CA ASP A 93 -14.04 5.74 19.72
C ASP A 93 -15.23 5.15 18.94
N GLU A 94 -16.39 5.08 19.60
CA GLU A 94 -17.62 4.55 19.02
C GLU A 94 -18.09 5.35 17.80
N LYS A 95 -17.70 6.63 17.69
CA LYS A 95 -17.96 7.48 16.52
C LYS A 95 -17.27 6.96 15.26
N ILE A 96 -16.16 6.24 15.41
CA ILE A 96 -15.46 5.60 14.32
C ILE A 96 -16.16 4.29 13.99
N LYS A 97 -16.74 4.20 12.79
CA LYS A 97 -17.55 3.08 12.33
C LYS A 97 -16.81 2.20 11.34
N LYS A 98 -15.99 2.79 10.47
CA LYS A 98 -15.28 2.06 9.41
C LYS A 98 -13.84 2.55 9.26
N ILE A 99 -12.92 1.60 9.14
CA ILE A 99 -11.48 1.86 8.97
C ILE A 99 -10.99 1.03 7.79
N ALA A 100 -10.43 1.66 6.76
CA ALA A 100 -9.91 0.93 5.60
C ALA A 100 -8.46 0.48 5.81
N LEU A 101 -8.20 -0.79 5.54
CA LEU A 101 -6.85 -1.37 5.49
C LEU A 101 -6.69 -2.19 4.21
N GLY A 102 -5.47 -2.26 3.67
CA GLY A 102 -5.19 -3.29 2.67
C GLY A 102 -5.39 -4.69 3.26
N THR A 103 -5.87 -5.65 2.48
CA THR A 103 -5.97 -7.05 2.90
C THR A 103 -4.60 -7.60 3.33
N PRO A 104 -4.35 -7.93 4.62
CA PRO A 104 -3.02 -8.24 5.15
C PRO A 104 -2.28 -9.37 4.43
N GLU A 105 -3.03 -10.33 3.88
CA GLU A 105 -2.48 -11.50 3.20
C GLU A 105 -1.80 -11.12 1.88
N SER A 106 -2.31 -10.10 1.18
CA SER A 106 -1.85 -9.69 -0.15
C SER A 106 -1.24 -8.29 -0.21
N VAL A 107 -1.61 -7.39 0.71
CA VAL A 107 -1.20 -5.98 0.74
C VAL A 107 -0.19 -5.75 1.85
N PRO A 108 1.10 -5.49 1.53
CA PRO A 108 2.14 -5.16 2.51
C PRO A 108 1.75 -4.12 3.56
N ALA A 109 1.18 -2.99 3.14
CA ALA A 109 0.72 -1.95 4.06
C ALA A 109 -0.35 -2.47 5.04
N GLY A 110 -1.26 -3.33 4.57
CA GLY A 110 -2.25 -4.00 5.40
C GLY A 110 -1.63 -4.92 6.45
N LYS A 111 -0.63 -5.71 6.04
CA LYS A 111 0.14 -6.59 6.94
C LYS A 111 0.83 -5.78 8.03
N TYR A 112 1.55 -4.73 7.64
CA TYR A 112 2.26 -3.86 8.57
C TYR A 112 1.31 -3.07 9.47
N ALA A 113 0.17 -2.61 8.95
CA ALA A 113 -0.85 -1.93 9.73
C ALA A 113 -1.45 -2.86 10.79
N LYS A 114 -1.82 -4.09 10.41
CA LYS A 114 -2.30 -5.11 11.37
C LYS A 114 -1.26 -5.41 12.45
N ALA A 115 0.01 -5.55 12.07
CA ALA A 115 1.10 -5.78 13.02
C ALA A 115 1.26 -4.61 14.00
N SER A 116 1.27 -3.37 13.50
CA SER A 116 1.34 -2.16 14.32
C SER A 116 0.14 -2.03 15.27
N LEU A 117 -1.09 -2.16 14.75
CA LEU A 117 -2.32 -2.12 15.56
C LEU A 117 -2.37 -3.24 16.61
N THR A 118 -1.78 -4.40 16.34
CA THR A 118 -1.69 -5.49 17.32
C THR A 118 -0.68 -5.14 18.41
N HIS A 119 0.46 -4.58 18.04
CA HIS A 119 1.49 -4.11 18.98
C HIS A 119 0.95 -3.02 19.93
N GLU A 120 0.15 -2.11 19.38
CA GLU A 120 -0.53 -1.03 20.12
C GLU A 120 -1.75 -1.49 20.94
N ASN A 121 -2.05 -2.80 20.98
CA ASN A 121 -3.24 -3.36 21.62
C ASN A 121 -4.56 -2.72 21.16
N LEU A 122 -4.64 -2.37 19.87
CA LEU A 122 -5.79 -1.77 19.22
C LEU A 122 -6.58 -2.76 18.37
N TRP A 123 -5.90 -3.74 17.76
CA TRP A 123 -6.47 -4.63 16.75
C TRP A 123 -7.77 -5.28 17.22
N ASN A 124 -7.78 -5.85 18.43
CA ASN A 124 -8.93 -6.59 18.93
C ASN A 124 -10.17 -5.71 19.11
N ASP A 125 -9.98 -4.43 19.42
CA ASP A 125 -11.06 -3.46 19.67
C ASP A 125 -11.66 -2.88 18.38
N ILE A 126 -10.90 -2.91 17.29
CA ILE A 126 -11.30 -2.27 16.02
C ILE A 126 -11.48 -3.25 14.86
N GLN A 127 -11.12 -4.52 15.00
CA GLN A 127 -11.14 -5.50 13.90
C GLN A 127 -12.52 -5.63 13.23
N ASN A 128 -13.60 -5.45 14.00
CA ASN A 128 -14.98 -5.46 13.51
C ASN A 128 -15.36 -4.20 12.70
N LYS A 129 -14.57 -3.12 12.79
CA LYS A 129 -14.72 -1.88 12.01
C LYS A 129 -13.89 -1.92 10.71
N ILE A 130 -13.06 -2.94 10.51
CA ILE A 130 -12.11 -2.96 9.38
C ILE A 130 -12.82 -3.30 8.07
N VAL A 131 -12.55 -2.48 7.07
CA VAL A 131 -12.90 -2.71 5.67
C VAL A 131 -11.62 -3.03 4.90
N PHE A 132 -11.49 -4.28 4.46
CA PHE A 132 -10.32 -4.69 3.68
C PHE A 132 -10.42 -4.25 2.23
N THR A 133 -9.30 -3.77 1.67
CA THR A 133 -9.19 -3.29 0.29
C THR A 133 -8.12 -4.06 -0.48
N LYS A 134 -8.23 -4.01 -1.81
CA LYS A 134 -7.31 -4.73 -2.70
C LYS A 134 -5.90 -4.14 -2.75
N ASP A 135 -5.74 -2.85 -2.42
CA ASP A 135 -4.47 -2.13 -2.37
C ASP A 135 -4.60 -0.80 -1.58
N VAL A 136 -3.46 -0.13 -1.36
CA VAL A 136 -3.38 1.15 -0.63
C VAL A 136 -4.04 2.33 -1.34
N ARG A 137 -4.19 2.29 -2.68
CA ARG A 137 -4.89 3.34 -3.42
C ARG A 137 -6.38 3.29 -3.17
N GLN A 138 -6.93 2.08 -3.09
CA GLN A 138 -8.32 1.90 -2.71
C GLN A 138 -8.58 2.33 -1.26
N VAL A 139 -7.65 2.11 -0.32
CA VAL A 139 -7.74 2.68 1.04
C VAL A 139 -7.86 4.20 0.97
N LEU A 140 -6.93 4.85 0.27
CA LEU A 140 -6.92 6.31 0.12
C LEU A 140 -8.23 6.82 -0.48
N THR A 141 -8.71 6.21 -1.57
CA THR A 141 -9.98 6.58 -2.20
C THR A 141 -11.18 6.44 -1.26
N TYR A 142 -11.23 5.41 -0.42
CA TYR A 142 -12.32 5.26 0.55
C TYR A 142 -12.33 6.38 1.60
N VAL A 143 -11.15 6.83 2.03
CA VAL A 143 -11.02 7.96 2.95
C VAL A 143 -11.41 9.28 2.25
N GLU A 144 -10.93 9.51 1.03
CA GLU A 144 -11.26 10.70 0.22
C GLU A 144 -12.76 10.87 -0.02
N THR A 145 -13.47 9.75 -0.16
CA THR A 145 -14.91 9.71 -0.48
C THR A 145 -15.80 9.67 0.77
N GLY A 146 -15.20 9.63 1.97
CA GLY A 146 -15.95 9.50 3.23
C GLY A 146 -16.66 8.15 3.39
N ASN A 147 -16.29 7.14 2.60
CA ASN A 147 -16.83 5.77 2.74
C ASN A 147 -16.33 5.07 4.00
N VAL A 148 -15.21 5.55 4.55
CA VAL A 148 -14.62 5.15 5.83
C VAL A 148 -14.15 6.39 6.59
N ASP A 149 -14.07 6.28 7.91
CA ASP A 149 -13.68 7.38 8.80
C ASP A 149 -12.15 7.57 8.85
N ALA A 150 -11.41 6.49 8.63
CA ALA A 150 -9.96 6.46 8.64
C ALA A 150 -9.40 5.35 7.74
N GLY A 151 -8.11 5.44 7.43
CA GLY A 151 -7.37 4.35 6.83
C GLY A 151 -5.89 4.41 7.19
N ILE A 152 -5.17 3.32 6.97
CA ILE A 152 -3.71 3.29 7.12
C ILE A 152 -3.09 3.01 5.76
N VAL A 153 -2.24 3.93 5.31
CA VAL A 153 -1.58 3.89 4.00
C VAL A 153 -0.10 4.20 4.16
N TYR A 154 0.66 4.13 3.07
CA TYR A 154 1.99 4.70 3.06
C TYR A 154 1.94 6.23 3.00
N LYS A 155 2.88 6.91 3.65
CA LYS A 155 3.01 8.37 3.61
C LYS A 155 3.05 8.92 2.19
N THR A 156 3.76 8.26 1.29
CA THR A 156 3.82 8.66 -0.12
C THR A 156 2.49 8.54 -0.85
N ASP A 157 1.56 7.69 -0.40
CA ASP A 157 0.19 7.66 -0.93
C ASP A 157 -0.64 8.80 -0.37
N ALA A 158 -0.55 9.07 0.93
CA ALA A 158 -1.27 10.14 1.58
C ALA A 158 -0.98 11.52 0.95
N LEU A 159 0.30 11.78 0.62
CA LEU A 159 0.75 13.03 0.02
C LEU A 159 0.22 13.30 -1.40
N ILE A 160 -0.47 12.34 -2.02
CA ILE A 160 -1.02 12.49 -3.38
C ILE A 160 -2.39 13.17 -3.36
N SER A 161 -3.05 13.20 -2.20
CA SER A 161 -4.39 13.74 -2.04
C SER A 161 -4.39 15.01 -1.20
N ASP A 162 -5.14 16.00 -1.64
CA ASP A 162 -5.44 17.23 -0.91
C ASP A 162 -6.75 17.15 -0.11
N LYS A 163 -7.47 16.02 -0.22
CA LYS A 163 -8.78 15.74 0.42
C LYS A 163 -8.69 14.94 1.71
N VAL A 164 -7.50 14.44 2.03
CA VAL A 164 -7.22 13.76 3.28
C VAL A 164 -6.21 14.57 4.07
N LYS A 165 -6.09 14.26 5.36
CA LYS A 165 -4.96 14.71 6.16
C LYS A 165 -4.28 13.52 6.82
N ILE A 166 -2.98 13.68 7.07
CA ILE A 166 -2.18 12.73 7.83
C ILE A 166 -2.41 13.00 9.32
N GLY A 167 -2.78 11.96 10.05
CA GLY A 167 -2.82 11.96 11.51
C GLY A 167 -1.46 11.56 12.08
N GLU A 168 -1.47 10.62 13.01
CA GLU A 168 -0.27 10.02 13.59
C GLU A 168 0.48 9.16 12.57
N THR A 169 1.81 9.22 12.66
CA THR A 169 2.78 8.50 11.81
C THR A 169 3.39 7.36 12.60
#